data_AF-A0A836HB70-F1
#
_entry.id   AF-A0A836HB70-F1
#
_cell.length_a   1.000
_cell.length_b   1.000
_cell.length_c   1.000
_cell.angle_alpha   90.00
_cell.angle_beta   90.00
_cell.angle_gamma   90.00
#
_symmetry.space_group_name_H-M   'P 1'
#
loop_
_entity.id
_entity.type
_entity.pdbx_description
1 polymer ?
#
loop_
_entity_poly.entity_id
_entity_poly.type
_entity_poly.pdbx_seq_one_letter_code
_entity_poly.pdbx_strand_id
1 'polypeptide(L)'
;MLCTSRALLASLRYRRPYWMLFLKGADNWRIYTVIQQPDHQRTEMLYQAWLGGLDRPYVRPKCMAHQPVWLSKKRHLLQKARLEGPETSMEKYVLEWYKKFHSFQGTERPTTEDLHTAFDLVERPLDLSYACQILNQCRNHFYTPLGDDSFEIFLEACLRVDRKDCAVYALEHAEELGFCHVSDNCRRYLAGEQSWYKRSPVDLLYYPLEENAQRNAAVASGDEASAAPAFDAVGGTEEAERRPQTSAPSSATAASATDSDEADVADDEIARLQAELEALEREMSEGESGPDKS
;
A
#
# COMPACT_ATOMS: atom_id res chain seq x y z
N MET A 1 30.02 -39.30 -31.48
CA MET A 1 30.81 -38.23 -30.84
C MET A 1 29.86 -37.10 -30.50
N LEU A 2 29.54 -36.90 -29.22
CA LEU A 2 28.67 -35.82 -28.80
C LEU A 2 29.48 -34.52 -28.83
N CYS A 3 29.14 -33.61 -29.74
CA CYS A 3 29.59 -32.23 -29.72
C CYS A 3 29.17 -31.61 -28.38
N THR A 4 30.06 -31.68 -27.40
CA THR A 4 29.91 -31.02 -26.11
C THR A 4 30.06 -29.53 -26.37
N SER A 5 28.92 -28.84 -26.43
CA SER A 5 28.87 -27.39 -26.53
C SER A 5 29.72 -26.77 -25.42
N ARG A 6 30.57 -25.79 -25.75
CA ARG A 6 31.46 -25.07 -24.80
C ARG A 6 30.73 -24.56 -23.54
N ALA A 7 29.41 -24.36 -23.61
CA ALA A 7 28.55 -24.04 -22.47
C ALA A 7 28.53 -25.11 -21.36
N LEU A 8 28.70 -26.39 -21.69
CA LEU A 8 28.79 -27.47 -20.70
C LEU A 8 30.11 -27.43 -19.92
N LEU A 9 31.18 -26.88 -20.49
CA LEU A 9 32.50 -26.75 -19.84
C LEU A 9 32.53 -25.66 -18.76
N ALA A 10 31.68 -24.63 -18.89
CA ALA A 10 31.53 -23.57 -17.88
C ALA A 10 30.52 -23.92 -16.77
N SER A 11 29.93 -25.12 -16.81
CA SER A 11 28.96 -25.56 -15.81
C SER A 11 29.64 -26.11 -14.55
N LEU A 12 29.20 -25.65 -13.38
CA LEU A 12 29.68 -26.16 -12.10
C LEU A 12 29.11 -27.54 -11.73
N ARG A 13 28.31 -28.19 -12.58
CA ARG A 13 27.58 -29.45 -12.29
C ARG A 13 28.44 -30.55 -11.65
N TYR A 14 29.68 -30.73 -12.11
CA TYR A 14 30.59 -31.77 -11.59
C TYR A 14 31.59 -31.26 -10.55
N ARG A 15 31.57 -29.95 -10.26
CA ARG A 15 32.48 -29.31 -9.29
C ARG A 15 31.83 -29.09 -7.91
N ARG A 16 30.50 -29.11 -7.85
CA ARG A 16 29.72 -28.94 -6.63
C ARG A 16 28.60 -29.99 -6.54
N PRO A 17 28.09 -30.29 -5.34
CA PRO A 17 26.94 -31.18 -5.17
C PRO A 17 25.74 -30.81 -6.03
N TYR A 18 24.98 -31.83 -6.44
CA TYR A 18 23.88 -31.66 -7.40
C TYR A 18 22.78 -30.72 -6.92
N TRP A 19 22.48 -30.69 -5.61
CA TRP A 19 21.47 -29.80 -5.03
C TRP A 19 21.83 -28.31 -5.16
N MET A 20 23.07 -27.98 -5.51
CA MET A 20 23.52 -26.61 -5.77
C MET A 20 23.33 -26.21 -7.25
N LEU A 21 22.61 -26.99 -8.05
CA LEU A 21 22.33 -26.63 -9.43
C LEU A 21 21.57 -25.28 -9.48
N PHE A 22 21.94 -24.41 -10.43
CA PHE A 22 21.44 -23.04 -10.54
C PHE A 22 21.58 -22.12 -9.32
N LEU A 23 22.28 -22.55 -8.26
CA LEU A 23 22.56 -21.71 -7.09
C LEU A 23 23.40 -20.49 -7.51
N LYS A 24 22.86 -19.30 -7.22
CA LYS A 24 23.43 -17.96 -7.41
C LYS A 24 23.19 -17.14 -6.13
N GLY A 25 23.98 -16.09 -5.90
CA GLY A 25 23.76 -15.15 -4.78
C GLY A 25 24.05 -15.72 -3.39
N ALA A 26 24.80 -16.81 -3.28
CA ALA A 26 25.34 -17.29 -2.00
C ALA A 26 26.74 -16.70 -1.79
N ASP A 27 27.04 -16.22 -0.57
CA ASP A 27 28.31 -15.55 -0.24
C ASP A 27 29.54 -16.37 -0.69
N ASN A 28 29.60 -17.62 -0.25
CA ASN A 28 30.60 -18.58 -0.70
C ASN A 28 30.03 -20.00 -0.70
N TRP A 29 29.83 -20.57 -1.88
CA TRP A 29 29.24 -21.90 -2.02
C TRP A 29 30.13 -23.04 -1.49
N ARG A 30 31.44 -22.82 -1.34
CA ARG A 30 32.38 -23.85 -0.83
C ARG A 30 32.16 -24.18 0.65
N ILE A 31 31.60 -23.24 1.42
CA ILE A 31 31.28 -23.48 2.84
C ILE A 31 30.37 -24.71 2.95
N TYR A 32 29.36 -24.78 2.09
CA TYR A 32 28.31 -25.80 2.18
C TYR A 32 28.73 -27.19 1.73
N THR A 33 29.92 -27.34 1.13
CA THR A 33 30.45 -28.67 0.76
C THR A 33 31.20 -29.35 1.90
N VAL A 34 31.63 -28.59 2.92
CA VAL A 34 32.46 -29.10 4.03
C VAL A 34 31.80 -28.98 5.40
N ILE A 35 30.53 -28.55 5.47
CA ILE A 35 29.77 -28.36 6.72
C ILE A 35 29.72 -29.61 7.61
N GLN A 36 29.84 -30.82 7.04
CA GLN A 36 29.76 -32.06 7.82
C GLN A 36 31.04 -32.37 8.60
N GLN A 37 32.13 -31.63 8.37
CA GLN A 37 33.32 -31.72 9.23
C GLN A 37 33.00 -31.13 10.61
N PRO A 38 33.43 -31.74 11.72
CA PRO A 38 33.01 -31.35 13.07
C PRO A 38 33.34 -29.88 13.40
N ASP A 39 34.47 -29.37 12.93
CA ASP A 39 34.87 -27.97 13.14
C ASP A 39 33.93 -26.99 12.43
N HIS A 40 33.58 -27.28 11.17
CA HIS A 40 32.65 -26.48 10.39
C HIS A 40 31.21 -26.63 10.85
N GLN A 41 30.82 -27.82 11.32
CA GLN A 41 29.51 -28.07 11.91
C GLN A 41 29.33 -27.24 13.19
N ARG A 42 30.34 -27.24 14.08
CA ARG A 42 30.35 -26.38 15.28
C ARG A 42 30.27 -24.90 14.90
N THR A 43 31.02 -24.47 13.89
CA THR A 43 31.00 -23.08 13.41
C THR A 43 29.62 -22.68 12.88
N GLU A 44 28.94 -23.59 12.18
CA GLU A 44 27.58 -23.34 11.67
C GLU A 44 26.58 -23.21 12.82
N MET A 45 26.65 -24.07 13.84
CA MET A 45 25.80 -23.97 15.03
C MET A 45 25.99 -22.63 15.76
N LEU A 46 27.26 -22.23 15.95
CA LEU A 46 27.59 -20.94 16.57
C LEU A 46 27.10 -19.75 15.74
N TYR A 47 27.17 -19.86 14.40
CA TYR A 47 26.64 -18.84 13.51
C TYR A 47 25.11 -18.71 13.61
N GLN A 48 24.39 -19.84 13.74
CA GLN A 48 22.93 -19.80 13.92
C GLN A 48 22.53 -19.21 15.28
N ALA A 49 23.32 -19.43 16.32
CA ALA A 49 23.15 -18.79 17.62
C ALA A 49 23.44 -17.28 17.55
N TRP A 50 24.50 -16.88 16.83
CA TRP A 50 24.86 -15.47 16.62
C TRP A 50 23.77 -14.68 15.88
N LEU A 51 23.15 -15.29 14.86
CA LEU A 51 22.02 -14.70 14.14
C LEU A 51 20.72 -14.62 14.98
N GLY A 52 20.66 -15.31 16.11
CA GLY A 52 19.49 -15.34 17.00
C GLY A 52 18.24 -15.99 16.39
N GLY A 53 17.15 -15.91 17.16
CA GLY A 53 15.82 -16.43 16.81
C GLY A 53 15.66 -17.94 17.01
N LEU A 54 16.58 -18.60 17.71
CA LEU A 54 16.55 -20.04 17.97
C LEU A 54 16.91 -20.33 19.42
N ASP A 55 16.07 -21.10 20.09
CA ASP A 55 16.24 -21.44 21.52
C ASP A 55 17.04 -22.73 21.71
N ARG A 56 17.24 -23.50 20.64
CA ARG A 56 17.98 -24.76 20.61
C ARG A 56 19.14 -24.70 19.60
N PRO A 57 20.25 -25.41 19.86
CA PRO A 57 21.31 -25.54 18.88
C PRO A 57 20.76 -26.13 17.57
N TYR A 58 21.06 -25.47 16.46
CA TYR A 58 20.49 -25.78 15.16
C TYR A 58 21.59 -25.85 14.11
N VAL A 59 21.46 -26.82 13.20
CA VAL A 59 22.27 -26.91 11.99
C VAL A 59 21.36 -26.86 10.77
N ARG A 60 21.72 -26.04 9.77
CA ARG A 60 20.97 -26.03 8.51
C ARG A 60 20.97 -27.40 7.81
N PRO A 61 19.96 -27.72 6.99
CA PRO A 61 19.91 -29.00 6.30
C PRO A 61 21.10 -29.17 5.33
N LYS A 62 21.60 -30.41 5.20
CA LYS A 62 22.77 -30.75 4.37
C LYS A 62 22.65 -30.32 2.91
N CYS A 63 21.45 -30.31 2.37
CA CYS A 63 21.18 -29.98 0.96
C CYS A 63 20.70 -28.53 0.77
N MET A 64 20.98 -27.62 1.73
CA MET A 64 20.58 -26.22 1.67
C MET A 64 21.77 -25.28 1.87
N ALA A 65 21.95 -24.34 0.93
CA ALA A 65 22.94 -23.28 1.04
C ALA A 65 22.35 -22.07 1.77
N HIS A 66 21.19 -21.58 1.35
CA HIS A 66 20.48 -20.49 2.03
C HIS A 66 19.77 -20.98 3.29
N GLN A 67 19.37 -20.04 4.15
CA GLN A 67 18.55 -20.37 5.32
C GLN A 67 17.22 -20.99 4.87
N PRO A 68 16.67 -21.97 5.61
CA PRO A 68 15.33 -22.48 5.36
C PRO A 68 14.29 -21.36 5.44
N VAL A 69 13.24 -21.48 4.62
CA VAL A 69 12.16 -20.50 4.49
C VAL A 69 11.54 -20.15 5.86
N TRP A 70 11.29 -21.15 6.70
CA TRP A 70 10.73 -20.94 8.03
C TRP A 70 11.65 -20.14 8.95
N LEU A 71 12.96 -20.35 8.87
CA LEU A 71 13.94 -19.69 9.73
C LEU A 71 14.20 -18.26 9.26
N SER A 72 14.29 -18.05 7.94
CA SER A 72 14.36 -16.70 7.37
C SER A 72 13.10 -15.91 7.66
N LYS A 73 11.92 -16.52 7.55
CA LYS A 73 10.63 -15.89 7.93
C LYS A 73 10.60 -15.53 9.42
N LYS A 74 10.99 -16.45 10.30
CA LYS A 74 11.06 -16.17 11.76
C LYS A 74 12.01 -15.00 12.06
N ARG A 75 13.20 -14.99 11.46
CA ARG A 75 14.17 -13.90 11.67
C ARG A 75 13.69 -12.56 11.10
N HIS A 76 13.03 -12.56 9.96
CA HIS A 76 12.43 -11.35 9.40
C HIS A 76 11.34 -10.77 10.33
N LEU A 77 10.52 -11.62 10.95
CA LEU A 77 9.50 -11.19 11.91
C LEU A 77 10.10 -10.68 13.23
N LEU A 78 11.18 -11.31 13.69
CA LEU A 78 11.88 -10.89 14.92
C LEU A 78 12.78 -9.66 14.71
N GLN A 79 13.05 -9.30 13.44
CA GLN A 79 13.86 -8.14 13.14
C GLN A 79 13.12 -6.89 13.60
N LYS A 80 13.71 -6.18 14.57
CA LYS A 80 13.18 -4.90 15.03
C LYS A 80 13.13 -3.93 13.86
N ALA A 81 12.03 -3.18 13.80
CA ALA A 81 11.90 -2.09 12.84
C ALA A 81 13.03 -1.07 13.06
N ARG A 82 13.49 -0.42 11.99
CA ARG A 82 14.52 0.62 12.08
C ARG A 82 14.02 1.86 12.81
N LEU A 83 12.73 2.15 12.70
CA LEU A 83 12.06 3.22 13.41
C LEU A 83 11.50 2.64 14.72
N GLU A 84 12.03 3.12 15.85
CA GLU A 84 11.57 2.75 17.19
C GLU A 84 10.82 3.94 17.81
N GLY A 85 9.61 3.69 18.34
CA GLY A 85 8.80 4.70 19.02
C GLY A 85 8.15 5.74 18.09
N PRO A 86 7.17 5.36 17.26
CA PRO A 86 6.54 6.29 16.32
C PRO A 86 5.76 7.38 17.06
N GLU A 87 6.10 8.64 16.81
CA GLU A 87 5.41 9.81 17.38
C GLU A 87 4.15 10.12 16.59
N THR A 88 4.29 10.24 15.27
CA THR A 88 3.23 10.71 14.37
C THR A 88 2.33 9.55 13.89
N SER A 89 1.08 9.87 13.53
CA SER A 89 0.17 8.96 12.84
C SER A 89 0.80 8.38 11.56
N MET A 90 1.49 9.21 10.78
CA MET A 90 2.23 8.80 9.59
C MET A 90 3.30 7.75 9.90
N GLU A 91 4.10 7.93 10.96
CA GLU A 91 5.14 6.97 11.34
C GLU A 91 4.57 5.61 11.74
N LYS A 92 3.41 5.61 12.42
CA LYS A 92 2.67 4.37 12.72
C LYS A 92 2.21 3.69 11.43
N TYR A 93 1.67 4.47 10.49
CA TYR A 93 1.25 3.97 9.18
C TYR A 93 2.43 3.39 8.38
N VAL A 94 3.61 4.01 8.43
CA VAL A 94 4.83 3.48 7.81
C VAL A 94 5.19 2.11 8.39
N LEU A 95 5.08 1.90 9.71
CA LEU A 95 5.33 0.60 10.31
C LEU A 95 4.31 -0.46 9.87
N GLU A 96 3.04 -0.08 9.73
CA GLU A 96 1.99 -0.95 9.20
C GLU A 96 2.23 -1.29 7.73
N TRP A 97 2.66 -0.31 6.93
CA TRP A 97 3.06 -0.47 5.54
C TRP A 97 4.16 -1.52 5.39
N TYR A 98 5.22 -1.44 6.21
CA TYR A 98 6.30 -2.44 6.20
C TYR A 98 5.82 -3.83 6.63
N LYS A 99 4.89 -3.93 7.58
CA LYS A 99 4.32 -5.22 8.00
C LYS A 99 3.47 -5.87 6.91
N LYS A 100 2.66 -5.07 6.20
CA LYS A 100 1.74 -5.53 5.15
C LYS A 100 2.50 -5.85 3.86
N PHE A 101 3.17 -4.84 3.29
CA PHE A 101 3.73 -4.92 1.92
C PHE A 101 5.19 -5.37 1.86
N HIS A 102 5.96 -5.20 2.95
CA HIS A 102 7.34 -5.69 3.04
C HIS A 102 7.45 -6.94 3.91
N SER A 103 6.41 -7.77 3.93
CA SER A 103 6.44 -9.07 4.61
C SER A 103 7.34 -10.07 3.88
N PHE A 104 7.89 -11.03 4.63
CA PHE A 104 8.77 -12.05 4.06
C PHE A 104 8.02 -12.91 3.03
N GLN A 105 8.39 -12.80 1.76
CA GLN A 105 7.69 -13.41 0.62
C GLN A 105 6.22 -12.94 0.50
N GLY A 106 5.95 -11.69 0.85
CA GLY A 106 4.65 -11.06 0.63
C GLY A 106 4.27 -11.02 -0.84
N THR A 107 3.01 -11.34 -1.12
CA THR A 107 2.44 -11.30 -2.48
C THR A 107 1.52 -10.10 -2.69
N GLU A 108 1.09 -9.46 -1.61
CA GLU A 108 0.18 -8.32 -1.65
C GLU A 108 0.89 -7.09 -2.23
N ARG A 109 0.20 -6.44 -3.17
CA ARG A 109 0.67 -5.19 -3.77
C ARG A 109 -0.10 -4.02 -3.15
N PRO A 110 0.55 -2.87 -2.92
CA PRO A 110 -0.14 -1.69 -2.46
C PRO A 110 -1.16 -1.17 -3.47
N THR A 111 -2.25 -0.62 -2.95
CA THR A 111 -3.28 0.05 -3.73
C THR A 111 -3.04 1.57 -3.78
N THR A 112 -3.75 2.25 -4.68
CA THR A 112 -3.74 3.72 -4.75
C THR A 112 -4.30 4.36 -3.48
N GLU A 113 -5.34 3.75 -2.89
CA GLU A 113 -5.97 4.22 -1.65
C GLU A 113 -5.01 4.15 -0.45
N ASP A 114 -4.18 3.10 -0.37
CA ASP A 114 -3.14 3.00 0.66
C ASP A 114 -2.13 4.17 0.53
N LEU A 115 -1.81 4.59 -0.70
CA LEU A 115 -0.95 5.75 -0.95
C LEU A 115 -1.65 7.07 -0.62
N HIS A 116 -2.94 7.22 -0.94
CA HIS A 116 -3.73 8.41 -0.58
C HIS A 116 -3.83 8.58 0.93
N THR A 117 -4.05 7.46 1.64
CA THR A 117 -4.03 7.43 3.11
C THR A 117 -2.68 7.94 3.65
N ALA A 118 -1.56 7.54 3.06
CA ALA A 118 -0.24 8.05 3.45
C ALA A 118 -0.11 9.56 3.25
N PHE A 119 -0.67 10.12 2.18
CA PHE A 119 -0.65 11.56 1.92
C PHE A 119 -1.56 12.36 2.85
N ASP A 120 -2.69 11.78 3.25
CA ASP A 120 -3.62 12.43 4.19
C ASP A 120 -3.08 12.55 5.61
N LEU A 121 -2.19 11.64 6.02
CA LEU A 121 -1.56 11.65 7.33
C LEU A 121 -0.35 12.60 7.44
N VAL A 122 -0.04 13.38 6.41
CA VAL A 122 1.10 14.30 6.40
C VAL A 122 0.79 15.56 7.23
N GLU A 123 1.51 15.71 8.34
CA GLU A 123 1.43 16.89 9.23
C GLU A 123 2.75 17.67 9.26
N ARG A 124 3.89 16.97 9.39
CA ARG A 124 5.23 17.55 9.52
C ARG A 124 6.03 17.40 8.21
N PRO A 125 7.09 18.22 7.99
CA PRO A 125 7.93 18.10 6.79
C PRO A 125 8.66 16.77 6.68
N LEU A 126 8.93 16.13 7.82
CA LEU A 126 9.51 14.78 7.84
C LEU A 126 8.52 13.74 7.30
N ASP A 127 7.23 13.89 7.60
CA ASP A 127 6.18 12.98 7.15
C ASP A 127 6.05 12.98 5.62
N LEU A 128 6.21 14.16 5.00
CA LEU A 128 6.24 14.29 3.54
C LEU A 128 7.39 13.47 2.94
N SER A 129 8.55 13.40 3.61
CA SER A 129 9.67 12.58 3.14
C SER A 129 9.35 11.09 3.19
N TYR A 130 8.65 10.62 4.23
CA TYR A 130 8.15 9.25 4.30
C TYR A 130 7.11 8.97 3.21
N ALA A 131 6.17 9.89 2.98
CA ALA A 131 5.14 9.75 1.96
C ALA A 131 5.75 9.68 0.54
N CYS A 132 6.72 10.55 0.24
CA CYS A 132 7.45 10.55 -1.03
C CYS A 132 8.25 9.25 -1.23
N GLN A 133 8.83 8.68 -0.18
CA GLN A 133 9.47 7.36 -0.26
C GLN A 133 8.45 6.26 -0.58
N ILE A 134 7.27 6.29 0.03
CA ILE A 134 6.18 5.35 -0.28
C ILE A 134 5.75 5.49 -1.75
N LEU A 135 5.58 6.72 -2.25
CA LEU A 135 5.29 6.97 -3.67
C LEU A 135 6.36 6.37 -4.60
N ASN A 136 7.64 6.57 -4.26
CA ASN A 136 8.75 5.96 -5.01
C ASN A 136 8.68 4.43 -5.01
N GLN A 137 8.32 3.80 -3.88
CA GLN A 137 8.12 2.35 -3.82
C GLN A 137 6.93 1.90 -4.69
N CYS A 138 5.81 2.62 -4.64
CA CYS A 138 4.63 2.34 -5.47
C CYS A 138 4.97 2.39 -6.97
N ARG A 139 5.73 3.40 -7.41
CA ARG A 139 6.11 3.56 -8.81
C ARG A 139 7.17 2.56 -9.26
N ASN A 140 8.29 2.46 -8.53
CA ASN A 140 9.49 1.75 -9.00
C ASN A 140 9.60 0.29 -8.55
N HIS A 141 9.02 -0.07 -7.39
CA HIS A 141 9.06 -1.45 -6.92
C HIS A 141 7.78 -2.20 -7.26
N PHE A 142 6.63 -1.59 -6.99
CA PHE A 142 5.35 -2.24 -7.17
C PHE A 142 4.73 -1.97 -8.55
N TYR A 143 5.18 -0.97 -9.31
CA TYR A 143 4.60 -0.58 -10.60
C TYR A 143 3.07 -0.42 -10.53
N THR A 144 2.58 0.24 -9.49
CA THR A 144 1.15 0.50 -9.30
C THR A 144 0.76 1.72 -10.15
N PRO A 145 -0.28 1.63 -11.00
CA PRO A 145 -0.80 2.80 -11.69
C PRO A 145 -1.45 3.75 -10.68
N LEU A 146 -1.16 5.04 -10.78
CA LEU A 146 -1.79 6.06 -9.94
C LEU A 146 -3.18 6.41 -10.48
N GLY A 147 -4.14 6.66 -9.59
CA GLY A 147 -5.47 7.16 -9.95
C GLY A 147 -5.43 8.63 -10.37
N ASP A 148 -6.48 9.09 -11.04
CA ASP A 148 -6.55 10.44 -11.61
C ASP A 148 -6.47 11.54 -10.53
N ASP A 149 -7.02 11.28 -9.34
CA ASP A 149 -7.05 12.21 -8.22
C ASP A 149 -5.74 12.25 -7.42
N SER A 150 -4.79 11.35 -7.71
CA SER A 150 -3.57 11.18 -6.91
C SER A 150 -2.69 12.44 -6.89
N PHE A 151 -2.71 13.22 -7.98
CA PHE A 151 -1.94 14.47 -8.05
C PHE A 151 -2.54 15.55 -7.15
N GLU A 152 -3.86 15.63 -7.05
CA GLU A 152 -4.54 16.63 -6.22
C GLU A 152 -4.28 16.35 -4.74
N ILE A 153 -4.40 15.09 -4.31
CA ILE A 153 -4.09 14.67 -2.94
C ILE A 153 -2.61 14.91 -2.59
N PHE A 154 -1.70 14.65 -3.54
CA PHE A 154 -0.28 14.95 -3.35
C PHE A 154 -0.01 16.46 -3.21
N LEU A 155 -0.66 17.29 -4.03
CA LEU A 155 -0.56 18.74 -3.94
C LEU A 155 -1.04 19.24 -2.57
N GLU A 156 -2.16 18.71 -2.08
CA GLU A 156 -2.68 19.03 -0.75
C GLU A 156 -1.70 18.69 0.35
N ALA A 157 -1.10 17.49 0.31
CA ALA A 157 -0.08 17.08 1.27
C ALA A 157 1.15 18.00 1.26
N CYS A 158 1.57 18.48 0.07
CA CYS A 158 2.68 19.43 -0.04
C CYS A 158 2.33 20.81 0.54
N LEU A 159 1.09 21.27 0.34
CA LEU A 159 0.62 22.57 0.85
C LEU A 159 0.41 22.56 2.36
N ARG A 160 0.01 21.43 2.98
CA ARG A 160 -0.08 21.31 4.45
C ARG A 160 1.25 21.61 5.16
N VAL A 161 2.36 21.38 4.47
CA VAL A 161 3.72 21.58 4.99
C VAL A 161 4.45 22.77 4.36
N ASP A 162 3.74 23.62 3.62
CA ASP A 162 4.29 24.79 2.92
C ASP A 162 5.45 24.45 1.95
N ARG A 163 5.47 23.23 1.38
CA ARG A 163 6.49 22.77 0.42
C ARG A 163 5.98 22.82 -1.02
N LYS A 164 5.71 24.04 -1.51
CA LYS A 164 5.28 24.27 -2.91
C LYS A 164 6.36 23.88 -3.93
N ASP A 165 7.63 23.93 -3.54
CA ASP A 165 8.78 23.51 -4.34
C ASP A 165 8.66 22.06 -4.83
N CYS A 166 8.24 21.14 -3.96
CA CYS A 166 8.05 19.74 -4.32
C CYS A 166 6.91 19.54 -5.34
N ALA A 167 5.84 20.32 -5.22
CA ALA A 167 4.71 20.26 -6.14
C ALA A 167 5.06 20.80 -7.55
N VAL A 168 5.85 21.88 -7.62
CA VAL A 168 6.36 22.39 -8.91
C VAL A 168 7.28 21.37 -9.58
N TYR A 169 8.20 20.75 -8.81
CA TYR A 169 9.06 19.69 -9.33
C TYR A 169 8.25 18.49 -9.87
N ALA A 170 7.18 18.12 -9.17
CA ALA A 170 6.32 17.02 -9.59
C ALA A 170 5.55 17.31 -10.89
N LEU A 171 5.22 18.59 -11.17
CA LEU A 171 4.65 18.96 -12.46
C LEU A 171 5.63 18.79 -13.62
N GLU A 172 6.88 19.22 -13.42
CA GLU A 172 7.91 19.12 -14.45
C GLU A 172 8.23 17.66 -14.79
N HIS A 173 8.14 16.75 -13.81
CA HIS A 173 8.52 15.34 -13.93
C HIS A 173 7.31 14.38 -13.72
N ALA A 174 6.11 14.80 -14.12
CA ALA A 174 4.87 14.08 -13.84
C ALA A 174 4.87 12.63 -14.38
N GLU A 175 5.36 12.42 -15.60
CA GLU A 175 5.41 11.11 -16.25
C GLU A 175 6.40 10.15 -15.54
N GLU A 176 7.53 10.68 -15.05
CA GLU A 176 8.55 9.91 -14.36
C GLU A 176 8.02 9.40 -13.01
N LEU A 177 7.38 10.29 -12.25
CA LEU A 177 6.74 9.98 -10.97
C LEU A 177 5.51 9.08 -11.13
N GLY A 178 4.92 9.04 -12.33
CA GLY A 178 3.79 8.18 -12.67
C GLY A 178 2.43 8.83 -12.53
N PHE A 179 2.37 10.16 -12.45
CA PHE A 179 1.12 10.92 -12.49
C PHE A 179 0.60 10.95 -13.93
N CYS A 180 -0.36 10.08 -14.26
CA CYS A 180 -0.96 9.99 -15.59
C CYS A 180 -1.88 11.17 -15.89
N HIS A 181 -2.62 11.64 -14.89
CA HIS A 181 -3.53 12.76 -14.99
C HIS A 181 -3.11 13.87 -14.03
N VAL A 182 -3.10 15.10 -14.54
CA VAL A 182 -2.88 16.32 -13.77
C VAL A 182 -3.91 17.32 -14.24
N SER A 183 -4.77 17.78 -13.33
CA SER A 183 -5.82 18.72 -13.66
C SER A 183 -5.24 20.09 -14.07
N ASP A 184 -5.86 20.73 -15.07
CA ASP A 184 -5.37 22.01 -15.60
C ASP A 184 -5.42 23.13 -14.56
N ASN A 185 -6.35 23.06 -13.61
CA ASN A 185 -6.42 24.00 -12.47
C ASN A 185 -5.16 23.90 -11.60
N CYS A 186 -4.72 22.68 -11.29
CA CYS A 186 -3.49 22.45 -10.53
C CYS A 186 -2.25 22.98 -11.28
N ARG A 187 -2.20 22.81 -12.60
CA ARG A 187 -1.10 23.36 -13.43
C ARG A 187 -1.04 24.88 -13.37
N ARG A 188 -2.18 25.55 -13.59
CA ARG A 188 -2.28 27.01 -13.57
C ARG A 188 -1.97 27.59 -12.18
N TYR A 189 -2.38 26.90 -11.12
CA TYR A 189 -2.07 27.29 -9.74
C TYR A 189 -0.57 27.27 -9.43
N LEU A 190 0.10 26.19 -9.83
CA LEU A 190 1.53 26.02 -9.59
C LEU A 190 2.37 26.93 -10.48
N ALA A 191 1.93 27.20 -11.71
CA ALA A 191 2.52 28.22 -12.60
C ALA A 191 2.29 29.67 -12.11
N GLY A 192 1.32 29.89 -11.22
CA GLY A 192 0.96 31.22 -10.72
C GLY A 192 0.02 32.01 -11.64
N GLU A 193 -0.52 31.38 -12.69
CA GLU A 193 -1.56 31.95 -13.55
C GLU A 193 -2.91 32.04 -12.82
N GLN A 194 -3.14 31.04 -11.96
CA GLN A 194 -4.27 30.99 -11.04
C GLN A 194 -3.75 30.96 -9.61
N SER A 195 -4.60 31.36 -8.69
CA SER A 195 -4.30 31.49 -7.26
C SER A 195 -4.99 30.41 -6.41
N TRP A 196 -5.90 29.63 -7.02
CA TRP A 196 -6.58 28.47 -6.43
C TRP A 196 -6.38 27.23 -7.30
N TYR A 197 -6.41 26.05 -6.69
CA TYR A 197 -6.25 24.77 -7.40
C TYR A 197 -7.50 23.90 -7.40
N LYS A 198 -8.33 23.97 -6.34
CA LYS A 198 -9.59 23.22 -6.24
C LYS A 198 -10.74 24.11 -5.77
N ARG A 199 -11.95 23.75 -6.21
CA ARG A 199 -13.21 24.25 -5.70
C ARG A 199 -13.92 23.12 -4.98
N SER A 200 -14.16 23.27 -3.67
CA SER A 200 -14.87 22.24 -2.90
C SER A 200 -16.30 22.10 -3.42
N PRO A 201 -16.74 20.89 -3.81
CA PRO A 201 -18.11 20.68 -4.27
C PRO A 201 -19.13 20.85 -3.12
N VAL A 202 -18.70 20.62 -1.88
CA VAL A 202 -19.56 20.68 -0.69
C VAL A 202 -19.71 22.11 -0.21
N ASP A 203 -18.60 22.83 -0.08
CA ASP A 203 -18.59 24.18 0.51
C ASP A 203 -18.70 25.29 -0.54
N LEU A 204 -18.50 24.95 -1.82
CA LEU A 204 -18.36 25.89 -2.94
C LEU A 204 -17.25 26.94 -2.75
N LEU A 205 -16.31 26.69 -1.83
CA LEU A 205 -15.15 27.52 -1.50
C LEU A 205 -13.96 27.20 -2.41
N TYR A 206 -13.12 28.21 -2.65
CA TYR A 206 -11.83 28.05 -3.35
C TYR A 206 -10.72 27.74 -2.34
N TYR A 207 -9.86 26.78 -2.67
CA TYR A 207 -8.67 26.48 -1.86
C TYR A 207 -7.39 26.94 -2.59
N PRO A 208 -6.41 27.51 -1.87
CA PRO A 208 -6.29 27.67 -0.41
C PRO A 208 -7.23 28.73 0.21
N LEU A 209 -7.56 28.56 1.50
CA LEU A 209 -8.57 29.37 2.22
C LEU A 209 -8.22 30.88 2.32
N GLU A 210 -6.94 31.22 2.22
CA GLU A 210 -6.45 32.60 2.23
C GLU A 210 -7.02 33.41 1.05
N GLU A 211 -7.17 32.75 -0.11
CA GLU A 211 -7.71 33.40 -1.30
C GLU A 211 -9.24 33.38 -1.32
N ASN A 212 -9.84 32.38 -0.68
CA ASN A 212 -11.30 32.30 -0.51
C ASN A 212 -11.87 33.57 0.13
N ALA A 213 -11.17 34.13 1.12
CA ALA A 213 -11.57 35.37 1.78
C ALA A 213 -11.63 36.55 0.79
N GLN A 214 -10.79 36.58 -0.24
CA GLN A 214 -10.76 37.65 -1.23
C GLN A 214 -11.82 37.43 -2.33
N ARG A 215 -11.97 36.20 -2.82
CA ARG A 215 -12.92 35.89 -3.90
C ARG A 215 -14.37 35.79 -3.45
N ASN A 216 -14.64 35.10 -2.34
CA ASN A 216 -16.02 34.95 -1.88
C ASN A 216 -16.55 36.21 -1.21
N ALA A 217 -15.68 37.10 -0.69
CA ALA A 217 -16.09 38.45 -0.31
C ALA A 217 -16.55 39.27 -1.53
N ALA A 218 -15.88 39.15 -2.68
CA ALA A 218 -16.28 39.83 -3.92
C ALA A 218 -17.63 39.31 -4.47
N VAL A 219 -17.92 38.02 -4.30
CA VAL A 219 -19.22 37.41 -4.65
C VAL A 219 -20.33 37.87 -3.67
N ALA A 220 -20.03 37.99 -2.37
CA ALA A 220 -20.99 38.48 -1.38
C ALA A 220 -21.23 39.99 -1.43
N SER A 221 -20.26 40.78 -1.92
CA SER A 221 -20.36 42.25 -2.03
C SER A 221 -21.09 42.72 -3.30
N GLY A 222 -21.50 41.82 -4.19
CA GLY A 222 -22.35 42.18 -5.33
C GLY A 222 -21.67 43.11 -6.34
N ASP A 223 -20.38 42.94 -6.62
CA ASP A 223 -19.73 43.52 -7.79
C ASP A 223 -19.67 42.48 -8.93
N GLU A 224 -20.84 41.97 -9.34
CA GLU A 224 -20.99 41.37 -10.67
C GLU A 224 -21.34 42.47 -11.68
N ALA A 225 -20.33 43.26 -12.04
CA ALA A 225 -20.27 43.89 -13.35
C ALA A 225 -19.21 43.15 -14.19
N SER A 226 -19.71 42.33 -15.12
CA SER A 226 -19.00 41.80 -16.30
C SER A 226 -17.92 40.73 -16.07
N ALA A 227 -18.34 39.47 -16.07
CA ALA A 227 -17.84 38.45 -17.02
C ALA A 227 -18.56 37.12 -16.79
N ALA A 228 -19.69 36.93 -17.48
CA ALA A 228 -20.26 35.60 -17.65
C ALA A 228 -19.25 34.71 -18.40
N PRO A 229 -18.99 33.46 -17.99
CA PRO A 229 -18.36 32.50 -18.88
C PRO A 229 -19.39 32.17 -19.96
N ALA A 230 -19.03 32.47 -21.21
CA ALA A 230 -19.78 32.08 -22.38
C ALA A 230 -19.98 30.55 -22.34
N PHE A 231 -21.24 30.16 -22.17
CA PHE A 231 -21.70 28.82 -22.46
C PHE A 231 -21.68 28.69 -23.98
N ASP A 232 -20.64 28.04 -24.49
CA ASP A 232 -20.47 27.79 -25.93
C ASP A 232 -21.42 26.66 -26.32
N ALA A 233 -22.57 27.04 -26.89
CA ALA A 233 -23.46 26.12 -27.56
C ALA A 233 -24.14 26.80 -28.75
N VAL A 234 -24.06 26.10 -29.89
CA VAL A 234 -24.80 26.25 -31.17
C VAL A 234 -24.07 27.07 -32.24
N GLY A 235 -23.76 26.53 -33.43
CA GLY A 235 -24.11 25.21 -33.95
C GLY A 235 -23.77 25.01 -35.43
N GLY A 236 -24.17 23.84 -35.94
CA GLY A 236 -24.27 23.51 -37.35
C GLY A 236 -25.40 22.51 -37.54
N THR A 237 -26.52 22.98 -38.08
CA THR A 237 -27.75 22.24 -38.42
C THR A 237 -27.63 21.55 -39.76
N GLU A 238 -28.10 20.30 -39.92
CA GLU A 238 -28.86 19.85 -41.09
C GLU A 238 -29.92 18.77 -40.69
N GLU A 239 -31.04 18.85 -41.39
CA GLU A 239 -32.35 18.18 -41.36
C GLU A 239 -32.43 16.65 -41.12
N ALA A 240 -33.49 16.19 -40.41
CA ALA A 240 -34.63 15.47 -41.00
C ALA A 240 -35.66 14.93 -39.96
N GLU A 241 -36.90 15.40 -40.11
CA GLU A 241 -38.22 14.74 -39.95
C GLU A 241 -38.61 13.79 -38.78
N ARG A 242 -39.80 14.11 -38.23
CA ARG A 242 -40.91 13.27 -37.71
C ARG A 242 -41.04 12.95 -36.20
N ARG A 243 -41.92 13.79 -35.60
CA ARG A 243 -43.13 13.49 -34.79
C ARG A 243 -43.05 12.74 -33.45
N PRO A 244 -43.99 13.02 -32.53
CA PRO A 244 -43.78 13.01 -31.09
C PRO A 244 -44.51 11.85 -30.39
N GLN A 245 -44.15 11.57 -29.13
CA GLN A 245 -45.10 11.10 -28.12
C GLN A 245 -44.50 11.08 -26.69
N THR A 246 -45.19 11.79 -25.77
CA THR A 246 -45.62 11.41 -24.40
C THR A 246 -44.56 10.82 -23.44
N SER A 247 -44.38 11.23 -22.18
CA SER A 247 -45.34 11.67 -21.14
C SER A 247 -44.56 12.15 -19.89
N ALA A 248 -45.04 13.23 -19.25
CA ALA A 248 -44.77 13.55 -17.84
C ALA A 248 -45.76 12.77 -16.92
N PRO A 249 -45.76 12.86 -15.57
CA PRO A 249 -44.94 13.67 -14.66
C PRO A 249 -44.48 12.97 -13.34
N SER A 250 -43.77 13.74 -12.53
CA SER A 250 -43.41 13.59 -11.12
C SER A 250 -44.56 13.25 -10.15
N SER A 251 -44.23 12.65 -9.00
CA SER A 251 -44.59 13.17 -7.65
C SER A 251 -44.07 12.26 -6.52
N ALA A 252 -43.55 12.90 -5.48
CA ALA A 252 -43.09 12.38 -4.20
C ALA A 252 -44.20 11.72 -3.35
N THR A 253 -43.83 10.92 -2.33
CA THR A 253 -43.95 11.23 -0.87
C THR A 253 -43.33 10.07 -0.04
N ALA A 254 -42.79 10.43 1.14
CA ALA A 254 -41.98 9.66 2.09
C ALA A 254 -42.71 8.56 2.91
N ALA A 255 -41.95 7.56 3.41
CA ALA A 255 -42.01 7.06 4.80
C ALA A 255 -40.89 6.03 5.12
N SER A 256 -40.09 6.38 6.14
CA SER A 256 -39.34 5.63 7.17
C SER A 256 -39.32 4.08 7.25
N ALA A 257 -38.13 3.60 7.67
CA ALA A 257 -37.78 2.44 8.52
C ALA A 257 -37.77 1.01 7.93
N THR A 258 -36.56 0.42 7.89
CA THR A 258 -36.19 -0.89 8.49
C THR A 258 -34.67 -1.04 8.40
N ASP A 259 -33.99 -0.81 9.52
CA ASP A 259 -32.55 -1.10 9.72
C ASP A 259 -32.44 -2.03 10.93
N SER A 260 -32.99 -3.24 10.79
CA SER A 260 -33.20 -4.19 11.90
C SER A 260 -32.98 -5.65 11.50
N ASP A 261 -32.32 -5.94 10.38
CA ASP A 261 -32.06 -7.32 9.94
C ASP A 261 -30.56 -7.71 9.97
N GLU A 262 -29.63 -6.77 10.16
CA GLU A 262 -28.19 -7.10 10.29
C GLU A 262 -27.74 -7.34 11.74
N ALA A 263 -28.47 -6.83 12.74
CA ALA A 263 -28.15 -7.03 14.15
C ALA A 263 -28.55 -8.41 14.68
N ASP A 264 -29.73 -8.92 14.27
CA ASP A 264 -30.22 -10.24 14.70
C ASP A 264 -29.38 -11.39 14.12
N VAL A 265 -28.82 -11.23 12.92
CA VAL A 265 -27.94 -12.24 12.29
C VAL A 265 -26.57 -12.32 12.98
N ALA A 266 -26.06 -11.18 13.46
CA ALA A 266 -24.79 -11.13 14.19
C ALA A 266 -24.92 -11.78 15.59
N ASP A 267 -26.04 -11.58 16.27
CA ASP A 267 -26.29 -12.17 17.59
C ASP A 267 -26.48 -13.70 17.51
N ASP A 268 -27.09 -14.23 16.44
CA ASP A 268 -27.22 -15.67 16.20
C ASP A 268 -25.87 -16.35 15.90
N GLU A 269 -24.97 -15.66 15.18
CA GLU A 269 -23.63 -16.17 14.90
C GLU A 269 -22.75 -16.17 16.16
N ILE A 270 -22.87 -15.16 17.01
CA ILE A 270 -22.20 -15.09 18.32
C ILE A 270 -22.70 -16.20 19.25
N ALA A 271 -24.01 -16.43 19.32
CA ALA A 271 -24.58 -17.50 20.14
C ALA A 271 -24.11 -18.89 19.70
N ARG A 272 -23.99 -19.11 18.38
CA ARG A 272 -23.46 -20.36 17.81
C ARG A 272 -21.99 -20.57 18.16
N LEU A 273 -21.16 -19.53 18.05
CA LEU A 273 -19.72 -19.60 18.36
C LEU A 273 -19.48 -19.81 19.87
N GLN A 274 -20.32 -19.23 20.73
CA GLN A 274 -20.28 -19.48 22.18
C GLN A 274 -20.63 -20.93 22.53
N ALA A 275 -21.66 -21.49 21.89
CA ALA A 275 -22.04 -22.89 22.10
C ALA A 275 -20.95 -23.88 21.62
N GLU A 276 -20.25 -23.56 20.52
CA GLU A 276 -19.14 -24.35 20.00
C GLU A 276 -17.90 -24.31 20.93
N LEU A 277 -17.60 -23.14 21.51
CA LEU A 277 -16.53 -23.01 22.50
C LEU A 277 -16.83 -23.77 23.80
N GLU A 278 -18.07 -23.70 24.30
CA GLU A 278 -18.46 -24.50 25.47
C GLU A 278 -18.44 -26.01 25.22
N ALA A 279 -18.75 -26.45 23.99
CA ALA A 279 -18.63 -27.85 23.61
C ALA A 279 -17.17 -28.31 23.62
N LEU A 280 -16.26 -27.50 23.08
CA LEU A 280 -14.82 -27.78 23.08
C LEU A 280 -14.22 -27.76 24.50
N GLU A 281 -14.72 -26.90 25.40
CA GLU A 281 -14.27 -26.87 26.80
C GLU A 281 -14.77 -28.09 27.59
N ARG A 282 -15.97 -28.61 27.29
CA ARG A 282 -16.44 -29.90 27.84
C ARG A 282 -15.61 -31.08 27.32
N GLU A 283 -15.29 -31.12 26.03
CA GLU A 283 -14.46 -32.19 25.48
C GLU A 283 -13.03 -32.18 26.04
N MET A 284 -12.47 -31.01 26.34
CA MET A 284 -11.16 -30.93 27.02
C MET A 284 -11.23 -31.34 28.49
N SER A 285 -12.31 -31.01 29.20
CA SER A 285 -12.47 -31.39 30.62
C SER A 285 -12.82 -32.86 30.82
N GLU A 286 -13.46 -33.51 29.86
CA GLU A 286 -13.70 -34.97 29.85
C GLU A 286 -12.45 -35.78 29.43
N GLY A 287 -11.49 -35.15 28.74
CA GLY A 287 -10.22 -35.76 28.35
C GLY A 287 -9.17 -35.89 29.46
N GLU A 288 -9.35 -35.20 30.60
CA GLU A 288 -8.41 -35.20 31.73
C GLU A 288 -8.76 -36.18 32.86
N SER A 289 -9.85 -36.94 32.75
CA SER A 289 -10.16 -38.05 33.68
C SER A 289 -9.94 -39.42 33.02
N GLY A 290 -8.68 -39.78 32.78
CA GLY A 290 -8.30 -41.17 32.56
C GLY A 290 -8.49 -41.99 33.85
N PRO A 291 -9.02 -43.23 33.80
CA PRO A 291 -9.27 -44.02 34.99
C PRO A 291 -7.93 -44.50 35.57
N ASP A 292 -7.56 -43.90 36.70
CA ASP A 292 -6.72 -44.55 37.70
C ASP A 292 -7.50 -45.74 38.27
N LYS A 293 -7.06 -46.98 38.00
CA LYS A 293 -7.22 -48.13 38.91
C LYS A 293 -6.52 -49.40 38.40
N SER A 294 -5.56 -49.82 39.24
CA SER A 294 -5.25 -51.19 39.68
C SER A 294 -4.55 -52.13 38.71
#